data_AF-A0A519C2B5-F1
#
_entry.id   AF-A0A519C2B5-F1
#
_cell.length_a   1.000
_cell.length_b   1.000
_cell.length_c   1.000
_cell.angle_alpha   90.00
_cell.angle_beta   90.00
_cell.angle_gamma   90.00
#
_symmetry.space_group_name_H-M   'P 1'
#
loop_
_entity.id
_entity.type
_entity.pdbx_description
1 polymer ?
#
loop_
_entity_poly.entity_id
_entity_poly.type
_entity_poly.pdbx_seq_one_letter_code
_entity_poly.pdbx_strand_id
1 'polypeptide(L)'
;MCVFVKHILVCVAWPYANGPLHLGHMAGCYLPPDIFARYHRLKGNKVLMVSGSDMHGTPITVTAQQEGKTPEEVAMHYHGINSKSIEDMGISFDLFSHTHTEEHFESARWILDTLRAL
;
A
#
# COMPACT_ATOMS: atom_id res chain seq x y z
N MET A 1 31.55 -20.88 -2.06
CA MET A 1 30.93 -20.29 -0.85
C MET A 1 29.41 -20.38 -1.05
N CYS A 2 28.70 -21.15 -0.22
CA CYS A 2 27.24 -21.28 -0.35
C CYS A 2 26.58 -19.98 0.11
N VAL A 3 25.93 -19.25 -0.80
CA VAL A 3 25.21 -18.02 -0.47
C VAL A 3 23.82 -18.42 0.03
N PHE A 4 23.54 -18.23 1.32
CA PHE A 4 22.22 -18.47 1.87
C PHE A 4 21.22 -17.43 1.36
N VAL A 5 20.23 -17.87 0.61
CA VAL A 5 19.11 -17.05 0.12
C VAL A 5 18.19 -16.72 1.30
N LYS A 6 17.95 -15.42 1.56
CA LYS A 6 16.96 -14.98 2.56
C LYS A 6 15.61 -14.67 1.91
N HIS A 7 14.56 -14.82 2.70
CA HIS A 7 13.21 -14.32 2.39
C HIS A 7 12.98 -13.01 3.13
N ILE A 8 12.61 -11.96 2.41
CA ILE A 8 12.49 -10.59 2.95
C ILE A 8 11.13 -10.03 2.56
N LEU A 9 10.36 -9.66 3.56
CA LEU A 9 9.11 -8.92 3.39
C LEU A 9 9.36 -7.45 3.70
N VAL A 10 9.03 -6.58 2.76
CA VAL A 10 9.12 -5.12 2.87
C VAL A 10 7.68 -4.58 2.88
N CYS A 11 7.19 -4.26 4.08
CA CYS A 11 5.86 -3.67 4.26
C CYS A 11 5.98 -2.15 4.24
N VAL A 12 5.40 -1.51 3.22
CA VAL A 12 5.43 -0.06 3.07
C VAL A 12 4.09 0.53 3.52
N ALA A 13 4.14 1.68 4.19
CA ALA A 13 2.94 2.34 4.70
C ALA A 13 1.92 2.63 3.58
N TRP A 14 0.65 2.42 3.90
CA TRP A 14 -0.47 2.57 2.97
C TRP A 14 -0.98 4.01 3.05
N PRO A 15 -0.84 4.85 2.00
CA PRO A 15 -1.40 6.19 1.99
C PRO A 15 -2.93 6.17 1.97
N TYR A 16 -3.55 7.16 2.60
CA TYR A 16 -4.98 7.40 2.44
C TYR A 16 -5.32 7.76 0.98
N ALA A 17 -6.37 7.14 0.44
CA ALA A 17 -6.88 7.40 -0.90
C ALA A 17 -7.88 8.56 -0.93
N ASN A 18 -7.50 9.70 -0.35
CA ASN A 18 -8.33 10.90 -0.29
C ASN A 18 -7.73 12.08 -1.08
N GLY A 19 -6.67 11.84 -1.84
CA GLY A 19 -5.96 12.87 -2.60
C GLY A 19 -4.77 12.32 -3.37
N PRO A 20 -4.16 13.16 -4.23
CA PRO A 20 -2.95 12.81 -4.96
C PRO A 20 -1.74 12.73 -4.02
N LEU A 21 -0.80 11.85 -4.35
CA LEU A 21 0.50 11.81 -3.70
C LEU A 21 1.34 13.04 -4.06
N HIS A 22 2.31 13.35 -3.20
CA HIS A 22 3.25 14.47 -3.36
C HIS A 22 4.67 14.00 -3.11
N LEU A 23 5.68 14.81 -3.43
CA LEU A 23 7.09 14.44 -3.31
C LEU A 23 7.51 13.97 -1.90
N GLY A 24 6.90 14.51 -0.85
CA GLY A 24 7.10 14.00 0.51
C GLY A 24 6.76 12.52 0.69
N HIS A 25 5.68 12.02 0.05
CA HIS A 25 5.35 10.59 0.06
C HIS A 25 6.40 9.78 -0.68
N MET A 26 6.90 10.29 -1.82
CA MET A 26 7.95 9.62 -2.57
C MET A 26 9.25 9.52 -1.80
N ALA A 27 9.74 10.65 -1.29
CA ALA A 27 11.01 10.72 -0.57
C ALA A 27 10.96 9.94 0.76
N GLY A 28 9.84 10.02 1.47
CA GLY A 28 9.70 9.41 2.80
C GLY A 28 9.22 7.96 2.79
N CYS A 29 8.23 7.64 1.95
CA CYS A 29 7.52 6.36 2.01
C CYS A 29 7.98 5.36 0.94
N TYR A 30 8.24 5.80 -0.29
CA TYR A 30 8.39 4.87 -1.42
C TYR A 30 9.82 4.64 -1.89
N LEU A 31 10.62 5.71 -1.96
CA LEU A 31 12.00 5.60 -2.45
C LEU A 31 12.91 4.77 -1.51
N PRO A 32 12.89 4.95 -0.17
CA PRO A 32 13.71 4.14 0.72
C PRO A 32 13.45 2.63 0.64
N PRO A 33 12.19 2.14 0.73
CA PRO A 33 11.94 0.70 0.61
C PRO A 33 12.20 0.14 -0.79
N ASP A 34 12.00 0.92 -1.87
CA ASP A 34 12.33 0.49 -3.23
C ASP A 34 13.85 0.24 -3.38
N ILE A 35 14.67 1.17 -2.89
CA ILE A 35 16.14 1.00 -2.84
C ILE A 35 16.52 -0.25 -2.05
N PHE A 36 15.90 -0.45 -0.87
CA PHE A 36 16.16 -1.61 -0.02
C PHE A 36 15.77 -2.93 -0.70
N ALA A 37 14.60 -2.98 -1.32
CA ALA A 37 14.11 -4.14 -2.04
C ALA A 37 15.03 -4.49 -3.23
N ARG A 38 15.42 -3.48 -4.03
CA ARG A 38 16.35 -3.66 -5.16
C ARG A 38 17.71 -4.16 -4.71
N TYR A 39 18.28 -3.59 -3.65
CA TYR A 39 19.54 -4.08 -3.07
C TYR A 39 19.44 -5.56 -2.68
N HIS A 40 18.37 -5.97 -2.01
CA HIS A 40 18.22 -7.35 -1.58
C HIS A 40 17.96 -8.32 -2.72
N ARG A 41 17.22 -7.92 -3.75
CA ARG A 41 17.04 -8.67 -5.01
C ARG A 41 18.40 -8.86 -5.72
N LEU A 42 19.20 -7.79 -5.85
CA LEU A 42 20.55 -7.84 -6.44
C LEU A 42 21.51 -8.76 -5.67
N LYS A 43 21.37 -8.83 -4.34
CA LYS A 43 22.12 -9.74 -3.48
C LYS A 43 21.68 -11.22 -3.60
N GLY A 44 20.64 -11.52 -4.38
CA GLY A 44 20.11 -12.86 -4.59
C GLY A 44 19.10 -13.31 -3.52
N ASN A 45 18.54 -12.39 -2.72
CA ASN A 45 17.46 -12.72 -1.80
C ASN A 45 16.11 -12.72 -2.52
N LYS A 46 15.14 -13.45 -1.95
CA LYS A 46 13.74 -13.42 -2.37
C LYS A 46 13.04 -12.30 -1.60
N VAL A 47 12.53 -11.31 -2.33
CA VAL A 47 11.91 -10.11 -1.75
C VAL A 47 10.44 -10.06 -2.16
N LEU A 48 9.57 -9.75 -1.21
CA LEU A 48 8.21 -9.28 -1.45
C LEU A 48 8.09 -7.88 -0.86
N MET A 49 7.89 -6.88 -1.70
CA MET A 49 7.61 -5.50 -1.34
C MET A 49 6.14 -5.22 -1.61
N VAL A 50 5.40 -4.92 -0.54
CA VAL A 50 3.94 -4.81 -0.58
C VAL A 50 3.46 -3.49 0.02
N SER A 51 2.43 -2.93 -0.58
CA SER A 51 1.72 -1.75 -0.09
C SER A 51 0.34 -1.68 -0.73
N GLY A 52 -0.31 -0.53 -0.61
CA GLY A 52 -1.59 -0.27 -1.25
C GLY A 52 -2.21 1.02 -0.77
N SER A 53 -3.46 1.25 -1.19
CA SER A 53 -4.25 2.39 -0.77
C SER A 53 -5.09 2.07 0.46
N ASP A 54 -5.00 2.90 1.49
CA ASP A 54 -5.96 2.87 2.59
C ASP A 54 -7.24 3.60 2.16
N MET A 55 -8.32 2.85 2.04
CA MET A 55 -9.61 3.29 1.48
C MET A 55 -10.68 3.56 2.54
N HIS A 56 -10.34 3.57 3.83
CA HIS A 56 -11.32 3.78 4.90
C HIS A 56 -10.97 4.99 5.78
N GLY A 57 -11.95 5.44 6.58
CA GLY A 57 -11.78 6.50 7.59
C GLY A 57 -12.28 7.89 7.18
N THR A 58 -12.27 8.80 8.16
CA THR A 58 -12.84 10.17 8.05
C THR A 58 -12.24 11.03 6.93
N PRO A 59 -10.94 10.98 6.60
CA PRO A 59 -10.39 11.81 5.53
C PRO A 59 -11.07 11.57 4.17
N ILE A 60 -11.44 10.32 3.89
CA ILE A 60 -12.10 9.94 2.63
C ILE A 60 -13.55 10.42 2.62
N THR A 61 -14.27 10.28 3.73
CA THR A 61 -15.66 10.75 3.81
C THR A 61 -15.77 12.28 3.71
N VAL A 62 -14.83 13.02 4.30
CA VAL A 62 -14.74 14.48 4.15
C VAL A 62 -14.51 14.87 2.69
N THR A 63 -13.59 14.19 2.01
CA THR A 63 -13.28 14.46 0.60
C THR A 63 -14.48 14.11 -0.30
N ALA A 64 -15.13 12.98 -0.05
CA ALA A 64 -16.35 12.56 -0.75
C ALA A 64 -17.49 13.57 -0.62
N GLN A 65 -17.71 14.11 0.58
CA GLN A 65 -18.68 15.17 0.81
C GLN A 65 -18.32 16.46 0.04
N GLN A 66 -17.04 16.83 0.00
CA GLN A 66 -16.57 18.00 -0.74
C GLN A 66 -16.71 17.85 -2.26
N GLU A 67 -16.49 16.63 -2.78
CA GLU A 67 -16.59 16.32 -4.21
C GLU A 67 -18.01 15.95 -4.67
N GLY A 68 -18.97 15.80 -3.75
CA GLY A 68 -20.33 15.35 -4.07
C GLY A 68 -20.38 13.91 -4.59
N LYS A 69 -19.49 13.05 -4.09
CA LYS A 69 -19.34 11.64 -4.47
C LYS A 69 -19.51 10.72 -3.27
N THR A 70 -19.59 9.42 -3.51
CA THR A 70 -19.47 8.41 -2.46
C THR A 70 -18.01 8.24 -2.00
N PRO A 71 -17.77 7.79 -0.75
CA PRO A 71 -16.42 7.48 -0.27
C PRO A 71 -15.67 6.47 -1.15
N GLU A 72 -16.38 5.46 -1.66
CA GLU A 72 -15.81 4.43 -2.53
C GLU A 72 -15.36 5.01 -3.87
N GLU A 73 -16.18 5.86 -4.51
CA GLU A 73 -15.80 6.54 -5.76
C GLU A 73 -14.54 7.41 -5.59
N VAL A 74 -14.44 8.13 -4.47
CA VAL A 74 -13.24 8.92 -4.14
C VAL A 74 -12.02 8.03 -3.95
N ALA A 75 -12.15 6.98 -3.12
CA ALA A 75 -11.05 6.08 -2.81
C ALA A 75 -10.54 5.35 -4.06
N MET A 76 -11.44 4.84 -4.90
CA MET A 76 -11.10 4.17 -6.15
C MET A 76 -10.46 5.11 -7.16
N HIS A 77 -10.95 6.35 -7.24
CA HIS A 77 -10.38 7.37 -8.11
C HIS A 77 -8.92 7.69 -7.75
N TYR A 78 -8.66 7.99 -6.46
CA TYR A 78 -7.31 8.31 -6.01
C TYR A 78 -6.40 7.08 -5.97
N HIS A 79 -6.92 5.88 -5.73
CA HIS A 79 -6.14 4.65 -5.91
C HIS A 79 -5.60 4.53 -7.33
N GLY A 80 -6.44 4.73 -8.36
CA GLY A 80 -6.00 4.70 -9.76
C GLY A 80 -4.92 5.73 -10.08
N ILE A 81 -5.12 6.98 -9.66
CA ILE A 81 -4.14 8.07 -9.87
C ILE A 81 -2.82 7.77 -9.18
N ASN A 82 -2.87 7.34 -7.93
CA ASN A 82 -1.68 7.12 -7.11
C ASN A 82 -0.90 5.89 -7.56
N SER A 83 -1.59 4.79 -7.88
CA SER A 83 -0.97 3.58 -8.45
C SER A 83 -0.21 3.91 -9.73
N LYS A 84 -0.82 4.68 -10.65
CA LYS A 84 -0.17 5.12 -11.88
C LYS A 84 1.02 6.04 -11.60
N SER A 85 0.88 6.98 -10.67
CA SER A 85 1.96 7.91 -10.32
C SER A 85 3.18 7.18 -9.74
N ILE A 86 2.95 6.16 -8.91
CA ILE A 86 4.00 5.31 -8.34
C ILE A 86 4.72 4.52 -9.43
N GLU A 87 3.96 3.94 -10.37
CA GLU A 87 4.49 3.20 -11.53
C GLU A 87 5.33 4.11 -12.44
N ASP A 88 4.81 5.30 -12.78
CA ASP A 88 5.48 6.28 -13.64
C ASP A 88 6.79 6.79 -13.01
N MET A 89 6.90 6.77 -11.67
CA MET A 89 8.13 7.08 -10.93
C MET A 89 9.12 5.91 -10.82
N GLY A 90 8.78 4.76 -11.40
CA GLY A 90 9.65 3.58 -11.47
C GLY A 90 9.75 2.78 -10.17
N ILE A 91 8.87 3.02 -9.20
CA ILE A 91 8.81 2.22 -7.96
C ILE A 91 8.18 0.86 -8.27
N SER A 92 8.83 -0.22 -7.83
CA SER A 92 8.41 -1.58 -8.18
C SER A 92 7.96 -2.38 -6.95
N PHE A 93 6.64 -2.43 -6.78
CA PHE A 93 5.96 -3.30 -5.83
C PHE A 93 5.72 -4.70 -6.43
N ASP A 94 5.80 -5.73 -5.57
CA ASP A 94 5.33 -7.08 -5.92
C ASP A 94 3.80 -7.17 -5.79
N LEU A 95 3.22 -6.37 -4.90
CA LEU A 95 1.77 -6.18 -4.79
C LEU A 95 1.48 -4.75 -4.29
N PHE A 96 0.69 -4.01 -5.08
CA PHE A 96 0.10 -2.74 -4.66
C PHE A 96 -1.43 -2.85 -4.74
N SER A 97 -2.09 -3.07 -3.61
CA SER A 97 -3.53 -3.36 -3.52
C SER A 97 -4.29 -2.19 -2.89
N HIS A 98 -5.45 -2.46 -2.28
CA HIS A 98 -6.21 -1.51 -1.48
C HIS A 98 -6.98 -2.20 -0.34
N THR A 99 -7.40 -1.46 0.68
CA THR A 99 -8.06 -2.05 1.86
C THR A 99 -9.53 -2.41 1.62
N HIS A 100 -10.10 -1.99 0.48
CA HIS A 100 -11.48 -2.32 0.08
C HIS A 100 -11.55 -3.60 -0.79
N THR A 101 -10.84 -4.67 -0.39
CA THR A 101 -10.96 -6.00 -1.02
C THR A 101 -11.60 -6.99 -0.05
N GLU A 102 -12.18 -8.07 -0.58
CA GLU A 102 -12.78 -9.12 0.24
C GLU A 102 -11.73 -9.75 1.17
N GLU A 103 -10.51 -10.01 0.67
CA GLU A 103 -9.45 -10.64 1.46
C GLU A 103 -9.00 -9.78 2.65
N HIS A 104 -8.94 -8.46 2.45
CA HIS A 104 -8.62 -7.53 3.53
C HIS A 104 -9.74 -7.52 4.58
N PHE A 105 -10.99 -7.50 4.13
CA PHE A 105 -12.15 -7.50 5.01
C PHE A 105 -12.26 -8.80 5.83
N GLU A 106 -12.07 -9.96 5.20
CA GLU A 106 -12.02 -11.26 5.87
C GLU A 106 -10.89 -11.31 6.90
N SER A 107 -9.69 -10.83 6.53
CA SER A 107 -8.53 -10.80 7.43
C SER A 107 -8.77 -9.91 8.65
N ALA A 108 -9.30 -8.69 8.44
CA ALA A 108 -9.60 -7.75 9.52
C ALA A 108 -10.69 -8.29 10.47
N ARG A 109 -11.75 -8.90 9.91
CA ARG A 109 -12.80 -9.54 10.69
C ARG A 109 -12.26 -10.70 11.50
N TRP A 110 -11.44 -11.56 10.88
CA TRP A 110 -10.84 -12.71 11.56
C TRP A 110 -9.98 -12.28 12.76
N ILE A 111 -9.18 -11.21 12.62
CA ILE A 111 -8.40 -10.66 13.73
C ILE A 111 -9.32 -10.21 14.86
N LEU A 112 -10.38 -9.46 14.54
CA LEU A 112 -11.32 -8.94 15.54
C LEU A 112 -12.05 -10.07 16.28
N ASP A 113 -12.51 -11.09 15.55
CA ASP A 113 -13.22 -12.23 16.15
C ASP A 113 -12.29 -13.07 17.03
N THR A 114 -11.03 -13.23 16.62
CA THR A 114 -10.00 -13.89 17.44
C THR A 114 -9.77 -13.13 18.75
N LEU A 115 -9.64 -11.80 18.69
CA LEU A 115 -9.44 -10.96 19.87
C LEU A 115 -10.64 -10.98 20.83
N ARG A 116 -11.85 -11.15 20.31
CA ARG A 116 -13.08 -11.28 21.12
C ARG A 116 -13.22 -12.63 21.82
N ALA A 117 -12.51 -13.66 21.34
CA ALA A 117 -12.53 -15.00 21.89
C ALA A 117 -11.47 -15.22 23.00
N LEU A 118 -10.60 -14.24 23.23
CA LEU A 118 -9.63 -14.20 24.34
C LEU A 118 -10.27 -13.59 25.59
#